data_AF-A0A947A7R4-F1
#
_entry.id   AF-A0A947A7R4-F1
#
_cell.length_a   1.000
_cell.length_b   1.000
_cell.length_c   1.000
_cell.angle_alpha   90.00
_cell.angle_beta   90.00
_cell.angle_gamma   90.00
#
_symmetry.space_group_name_H-M   'P 1'
#
loop_
_entity.id
_entity.type
_entity.pdbx_description
1 polymer ?
#
loop_
_entity_poly.entity_id
_entity_poly.type
_entity_poly.pdbx_seq_one_letter_code
_entity_poly.pdbx_strand_id
1 'polypeptide(L)'
;MDFNYRCSICSTTYEITPVLTVCPDCSRSQQTDQPLTGILEVELRGTIDRSYSISELLPIEPDYFPAIPVGNTPLWEPENLRKSTGFRRLYIKDDGSNPTASFKDRASYLVSAAARKFNIEDITLASTGNAGSSMAGVGAAAGQRVT
;
A
#
# COMPACT_ATOMS: atom_id res chain seq x y z
N MET A 1 -4.08 -10.08 -13.84
CA MET A 1 -4.70 -8.82 -13.39
C MET A 1 -4.02 -7.66 -14.10
N ASP A 2 -4.76 -6.65 -14.49
CA ASP A 2 -4.25 -5.43 -15.11
C ASP A 2 -4.52 -4.23 -14.19
N PHE A 3 -3.51 -3.40 -13.97
CA PHE A 3 -3.55 -2.26 -13.06
C PHE A 3 -3.19 -0.98 -13.81
N ASN A 4 -4.11 -0.02 -13.83
CA ASN A 4 -3.88 1.28 -14.45
C ASN A 4 -4.34 2.39 -13.51
N TYR A 5 -3.79 3.57 -13.67
CA TYR A 5 -4.44 4.77 -13.15
C TYR A 5 -5.61 5.16 -14.04
N ARG A 6 -6.71 5.61 -13.44
CA ARG A 6 -7.87 6.19 -14.13
C ARG A 6 -8.19 7.54 -13.52
N CYS A 7 -8.29 8.58 -14.35
CA CYS A 7 -8.70 9.90 -13.88
C CYS A 7 -10.16 9.89 -13.42
N SER A 8 -10.43 10.40 -12.21
CA SER A 8 -11.79 10.47 -11.64
C SER A 8 -12.72 11.46 -12.36
N ILE A 9 -12.19 12.29 -13.28
CA ILE A 9 -12.95 13.32 -14.00
C ILE A 9 -13.16 12.91 -15.46
N CYS A 10 -12.09 12.73 -16.23
CA CYS A 10 -12.18 12.44 -17.66
C CYS A 10 -12.16 10.94 -18.00
N SER A 11 -11.96 10.06 -17.01
CA SER A 11 -11.84 8.60 -17.19
C SER A 11 -10.67 8.12 -18.06
N THR A 12 -9.79 9.02 -18.52
CA THR A 12 -8.57 8.62 -19.23
C THR A 12 -7.70 7.74 -18.33
N THR A 13 -7.18 6.66 -18.91
CA THR A 13 -6.32 5.69 -18.24
C THR A 13 -4.85 5.94 -18.53
N TYR A 14 -4.00 5.68 -17.55
CA TYR A 14 -2.56 5.85 -17.63
C TYR A 14 -1.84 4.66 -16.98
N GLU A 15 -0.63 4.35 -17.46
CA GLU A 15 0.24 3.40 -16.80
C GLU A 15 0.67 3.92 -15.41
N ILE A 16 0.82 3.00 -14.45
CA ILE A 16 1.30 3.34 -13.11
C ILE A 16 2.80 3.63 -13.19
N THR A 17 3.19 4.88 -12.97
CA THR A 17 4.58 5.34 -12.97
C THR A 17 4.88 6.19 -11.72
N PRO A 18 6.15 6.26 -11.27
CA PRO A 18 6.50 6.98 -10.03
C PRO A 18 6.21 8.49 -10.04
N VAL A 19 6.21 9.11 -11.22
CA VAL A 19 6.12 10.57 -11.39
C VAL A 19 4.69 11.06 -11.63
N LEU A 20 3.77 10.16 -11.96
CA LEU A 20 2.41 10.51 -12.33
C LEU A 20 1.52 10.54 -11.08
N THR A 21 1.24 11.75 -10.59
CA THR A 21 0.49 11.96 -9.34
C THR A 21 -0.94 12.49 -9.56
N VAL A 22 -1.20 13.14 -10.70
CA VAL A 22 -2.51 13.65 -11.13
C VAL A 22 -2.64 13.55 -12.66
N CYS A 23 -3.87 13.60 -13.17
CA CYS A 23 -4.16 13.64 -14.61
C CYS A 23 -3.52 14.88 -15.27
N PRO A 24 -2.69 14.72 -16.32
CA PRO A 24 -2.00 15.84 -16.99
C PRO A 24 -2.92 16.85 -17.69
N ASP A 25 -4.16 16.48 -17.96
CA ASP A 25 -5.12 17.34 -18.66
C ASP A 25 -6.07 18.02 -17.68
N CYS A 26 -6.70 17.26 -16.77
CA CYS A 26 -7.63 17.83 -15.79
C CYS A 26 -6.94 18.68 -14.72
N SER A 27 -5.69 18.37 -14.34
CA SER A 27 -4.98 19.17 -13.33
C SER A 27 -4.63 20.58 -13.82
N ARG A 28 -4.72 20.86 -15.12
CA ARG A 28 -4.46 22.21 -15.67
C ARG A 28 -5.48 23.25 -15.20
N SER A 29 -6.66 22.82 -14.75
CA SER A 29 -7.66 23.71 -14.17
C SER A 29 -7.57 23.83 -12.64
N GLN A 30 -6.47 23.38 -12.02
CA GLN A 30 -6.26 23.49 -10.57
C GLN A 30 -6.31 24.95 -10.10
N GLN A 31 -6.99 25.17 -8.98
CA GLN A 31 -7.02 26.46 -8.28
C GLN A 31 -6.29 26.34 -6.94
N THR A 32 -5.61 27.41 -6.50
CA THR A 32 -4.73 27.41 -5.32
C THR A 32 -5.44 27.00 -4.03
N ASP A 33 -6.73 27.30 -3.90
CA ASP A 33 -7.52 27.09 -2.67
C ASP A 33 -8.62 26.03 -2.84
N GLN A 34 -8.42 25.09 -3.77
CA GLN A 34 -9.36 23.99 -4.03
C GLN A 34 -8.67 22.63 -3.86
N PRO A 35 -9.44 21.56 -3.58
CA PRO A 35 -8.90 20.21 -3.63
C PRO A 35 -8.19 19.91 -4.97
N LEU A 36 -7.27 18.96 -4.94
CA LEU A 36 -6.54 18.53 -6.12
C LEU A 36 -7.51 18.03 -7.20
N THR A 37 -7.32 18.54 -8.43
CA THR A 37 -8.11 18.20 -9.61
C THR A 37 -7.41 17.12 -10.41
N GLY A 38 -8.18 16.19 -10.98
CA GLY A 38 -7.63 15.10 -11.78
C GLY A 38 -6.96 14.01 -10.93
N ILE A 39 -7.53 13.70 -9.77
CA ILE A 39 -7.07 12.57 -8.94
C ILE A 39 -7.11 11.28 -9.76
N LEU A 40 -6.03 10.52 -9.64
CA LEU A 40 -5.89 9.21 -10.28
C LEU A 40 -6.28 8.11 -9.29
N GLU A 41 -7.24 7.30 -9.69
CA GLU A 41 -7.64 6.09 -8.97
C GLU A 41 -6.92 4.88 -9.55
N VAL A 42 -6.59 3.89 -8.72
CA VAL A 42 -6.12 2.60 -9.23
C VAL A 42 -7.33 1.82 -9.73
N GLU A 43 -7.35 1.54 -11.02
CA GLU A 43 -8.30 0.64 -11.65
C GLU A 43 -7.66 -0.75 -11.79
N LEU A 44 -8.30 -1.75 -11.19
CA LEU A 44 -7.96 -3.16 -11.33
C LEU A 44 -8.96 -3.83 -12.28
N ARG A 45 -8.47 -4.37 -13.39
CA ARG A 45 -9.25 -5.15 -14.35
C ARG A 45 -8.80 -6.60 -14.37
N GLY A 46 -9.76 -7.51 -14.36
CA GLY A 46 -9.53 -8.94 -14.46
C GLY A 46 -10.48 -9.75 -13.59
N THR A 47 -10.27 -11.06 -13.61
CA THR A 47 -11.05 -12.00 -12.81
C THR A 47 -10.17 -12.54 -11.70
N ILE A 48 -10.68 -12.53 -10.47
CA ILE A 48 -10.04 -13.19 -9.34
C ILE A 48 -10.85 -14.42 -8.95
N ASP A 49 -10.18 -15.55 -8.75
CA ASP A 49 -10.81 -16.72 -8.16
C ASP A 49 -10.87 -16.59 -6.62
N ARG A 50 -11.40 -17.59 -5.91
CA ARG A 50 -11.48 -17.56 -4.43
C ARG A 50 -10.19 -18.00 -3.74
N SER A 51 -9.26 -18.58 -4.49
CA SER A 51 -7.96 -19.10 -4.05
C SER A 51 -6.79 -18.13 -4.30
N TYR A 52 -7.09 -16.88 -4.65
CA TYR A 52 -6.09 -15.88 -4.97
C TYR A 52 -5.08 -15.64 -3.85
N SER A 53 -3.85 -15.35 -4.24
CA SER A 53 -2.85 -14.75 -3.38
C SER A 53 -3.03 -13.23 -3.31
N ILE A 54 -2.76 -12.63 -2.15
CA ILE A 54 -2.74 -11.17 -1.99
C ILE A 54 -1.79 -10.51 -2.99
N SER A 55 -0.69 -11.18 -3.38
CA SER A 55 0.24 -10.64 -4.38
C SER A 55 -0.42 -10.38 -5.74
N GLU A 56 -1.47 -11.12 -6.10
CA GLU A 56 -2.22 -10.92 -7.35
C GLU A 56 -3.09 -9.65 -7.33
N LEU A 57 -3.34 -9.10 -6.14
CA LEU A 57 -4.06 -7.85 -5.92
C LEU A 57 -3.14 -6.63 -5.80
N LEU A 58 -1.82 -6.80 -5.96
CA LEU A 58 -0.86 -5.71 -5.88
C LEU A 58 -0.36 -5.34 -7.29
N PRO A 59 -0.16 -4.05 -7.59
CA PRO A 59 0.26 -3.57 -8.91
C PRO A 59 1.76 -3.77 -9.20
N ILE A 60 2.42 -4.69 -8.50
CA ILE A 60 3.86 -4.95 -8.56
C ILE A 60 4.09 -6.46 -8.61
N GLU A 61 5.03 -6.89 -9.44
CA GLU A 61 5.38 -8.30 -9.62
C GLU A 61 6.04 -8.86 -8.34
N PRO A 62 5.76 -10.13 -7.96
CA PRO A 62 6.26 -10.72 -6.72
C PRO A 62 7.78 -10.61 -6.49
N ASP A 63 8.57 -10.68 -7.55
CA ASP A 63 10.05 -10.69 -7.49
C ASP A 63 10.64 -9.38 -6.95
N TYR A 64 9.90 -8.29 -7.01
CA TYR A 64 10.36 -6.99 -6.48
C TYR A 64 10.14 -6.86 -4.97
N PHE A 65 9.31 -7.69 -4.36
CA PHE A 65 9.06 -7.59 -2.93
C PHE A 65 10.25 -8.08 -2.10
N PRO A 66 10.58 -7.40 -0.98
CA PRO A 66 11.68 -7.83 -0.11
C PRO A 66 11.37 -9.13 0.62
N ALA A 67 12.40 -9.92 0.93
CA ALA A 67 12.25 -11.20 1.66
C ALA A 67 12.08 -10.98 3.17
N ILE A 68 10.98 -10.33 3.57
CA ILE A 68 10.63 -10.02 4.96
C ILE A 68 9.16 -10.44 5.20
N PRO A 69 8.82 -11.06 6.35
CA PRO A 69 7.49 -11.67 6.55
C PRO A 69 6.43 -10.63 6.93
N VAL A 70 6.15 -9.67 6.03
CA VAL A 70 5.08 -8.68 6.20
C VAL A 70 3.73 -9.31 5.85
N GLY A 71 2.73 -9.04 6.70
CA GLY A 71 1.38 -9.57 6.53
C GLY A 71 1.20 -10.94 7.16
N ASN A 72 0.15 -11.66 6.72
CA ASN A 72 -0.31 -12.92 7.32
C ASN A 72 -0.38 -12.93 8.87
N THR A 73 -0.70 -11.78 9.45
CA THR A 73 -0.72 -11.56 10.90
C THR A 73 -1.91 -12.25 11.58
N PRO A 74 -1.87 -12.48 12.90
CA PRO A 74 -2.95 -13.16 13.61
C PRO A 74 -4.32 -12.48 13.45
N LEU A 75 -5.37 -13.30 13.41
CA LEU A 75 -6.76 -12.87 13.54
C LEU A 75 -7.33 -13.49 14.81
N TRP A 76 -7.35 -12.73 15.90
CA TRP A 76 -7.74 -13.22 17.21
C TRP A 76 -9.25 -13.33 17.35
N GLU A 77 -9.69 -14.33 18.10
CA GLU A 77 -11.07 -14.51 18.56
C GLU A 77 -11.16 -14.22 20.06
N PRO A 78 -11.39 -12.96 20.49
CA PRO A 78 -11.25 -12.56 21.89
C PRO A 78 -12.45 -13.01 22.74
N GLU A 79 -12.42 -14.25 23.25
CA GLU A 79 -13.54 -14.89 23.95
C GLU A 79 -14.11 -14.04 25.11
N ASN A 80 -13.24 -13.49 25.96
CA ASN A 80 -13.66 -12.69 27.11
C ASN A 80 -14.39 -11.40 26.68
N LEU A 81 -13.92 -10.74 25.62
CA LEU A 81 -14.58 -9.55 25.06
C LEU A 81 -15.91 -9.91 24.40
N ARG A 82 -15.99 -11.04 23.69
CA ARG A 82 -17.25 -11.53 23.12
C ARG A 82 -18.29 -11.77 24.21
N LYS A 83 -17.89 -12.37 25.33
CA LYS A 83 -18.76 -12.62 26.50
C LYS A 83 -19.22 -11.33 27.17
N SER A 84 -18.32 -10.36 27.40
CA SER A 84 -18.68 -9.12 28.10
C SER A 84 -19.50 -8.15 27.25
N THR A 85 -19.32 -8.15 25.93
CA THR A 85 -20.01 -7.21 25.00
C THR A 85 -21.24 -7.81 24.31
N GLY A 86 -21.38 -9.14 24.30
CA GLY A 86 -22.42 -9.84 23.53
C GLY A 86 -22.12 -9.99 22.03
N PHE A 87 -21.02 -9.42 21.51
CA PHE A 87 -20.65 -9.52 20.09
C PHE A 87 -20.05 -10.87 19.74
N ARG A 88 -20.88 -11.82 19.27
CA ARG A 88 -20.45 -13.20 18.95
C ARG A 88 -19.42 -13.32 17.81
N ARG A 89 -19.39 -12.37 16.89
CA ARG A 89 -18.50 -12.35 15.70
C ARG A 89 -17.50 -11.19 15.74
N LEU A 90 -16.98 -10.87 16.93
CA LEU A 90 -15.89 -9.91 17.11
C LEU A 90 -14.54 -10.59 16.82
N TYR A 91 -13.69 -9.94 16.02
CA TYR A 91 -12.33 -10.39 15.71
C TYR A 91 -11.34 -9.24 15.88
N ILE A 92 -10.08 -9.54 16.19
CA ILE A 92 -9.00 -8.54 16.24
C ILE A 92 -7.94 -8.93 15.22
N LYS A 93 -7.74 -8.09 14.21
CA LYS A 93 -6.63 -8.25 13.26
C LYS A 93 -5.38 -7.60 13.83
N ASP A 94 -4.41 -8.40 14.25
CA ASP A 94 -3.24 -7.93 14.98
C ASP A 94 -2.06 -7.65 14.06
N ASP A 95 -2.13 -6.50 13.39
CA ASP A 95 -1.02 -5.99 12.60
C ASP A 95 0.15 -5.42 13.44
N GLY A 96 0.04 -5.43 14.77
CA GLY A 96 1.17 -5.17 15.67
C GLY A 96 2.19 -6.31 15.68
N SER A 97 1.84 -7.48 15.15
CA SER A 97 2.76 -8.62 14.98
C SER A 97 3.60 -8.56 13.69
N ASN A 98 3.49 -7.49 12.88
CA ASN A 98 4.37 -7.30 11.73
C ASN A 98 5.84 -7.03 12.19
N PRO A 99 6.85 -7.20 11.30
CA PRO A 99 8.27 -7.11 11.66
C PRO A 99 8.71 -5.88 12.46
N THR A 100 8.19 -4.69 12.16
CA THR A 100 8.51 -3.45 12.92
C THR A 100 7.44 -3.10 13.95
N ALA A 101 6.63 -4.07 14.33
CA ALA A 101 5.50 -3.94 15.23
C ALA A 101 4.44 -2.92 14.78
N SER A 102 4.23 -2.77 13.47
CA SER A 102 3.26 -1.81 12.93
C SER A 102 2.55 -2.28 11.67
N PHE A 103 1.27 -1.91 11.55
CA PHE A 103 0.52 -2.09 10.29
C PHE A 103 1.13 -1.31 9.11
N LYS A 104 1.97 -0.30 9.39
CA LYS A 104 2.66 0.49 8.36
C LYS A 104 3.62 -0.34 7.52
N ASP A 105 4.06 -1.50 8.01
CA ASP A 105 4.85 -2.46 7.25
C ASP A 105 4.18 -2.86 5.94
N ARG A 106 2.84 -2.99 5.90
CA ARG A 106 2.10 -3.34 4.68
C ARG A 106 2.30 -2.31 3.56
N ALA A 107 2.25 -1.02 3.91
CA ALA A 107 2.44 0.06 2.95
C ALA A 107 3.92 0.17 2.57
N SER A 108 4.83 0.13 3.55
CA SER A 108 6.28 0.16 3.31
C SER A 108 6.75 -1.01 2.44
N TYR A 109 6.13 -2.19 2.57
CA TYR A 109 6.39 -3.37 1.74
C TYR A 109 6.08 -3.13 0.26
N LEU A 110 4.91 -2.52 -0.02
CA LEU A 110 4.53 -2.16 -1.39
C LEU A 110 5.40 -1.02 -1.95
N VAL A 111 5.69 0.00 -1.14
CA VAL A 111 6.55 1.13 -1.54
C VAL A 111 7.97 0.65 -1.85
N SER A 112 8.54 -0.22 -1.00
CA SER A 112 9.85 -0.83 -1.21
C SER A 112 9.91 -1.61 -2.52
N ALA A 113 8.88 -2.45 -2.78
CA ALA A 113 8.79 -3.21 -4.02
C ALA A 113 8.65 -2.32 -5.26
N ALA A 114 7.81 -1.27 -5.19
CA ALA A 114 7.70 -0.29 -6.27
C ALA A 114 9.03 0.41 -6.54
N ALA A 115 9.74 0.84 -5.49
CA ALA A 115 11.06 1.45 -5.65
C ALA A 115 12.06 0.50 -6.32
N ARG A 116 12.07 -0.80 -5.96
CA ARG A 116 12.89 -1.81 -6.66
C ARG A 116 12.48 -1.98 -8.14
N LYS A 117 11.18 -2.03 -8.44
CA LYS A 117 10.67 -2.12 -9.83
C LYS A 117 11.15 -0.97 -10.71
N PHE A 118 11.17 0.24 -10.16
CA PHE A 118 11.53 1.44 -10.90
C PHE A 118 13.00 1.87 -10.72
N ASN A 119 13.87 1.02 -10.15
CA ASN A 119 15.28 1.30 -9.90
C ASN A 119 15.51 2.59 -9.07
N ILE A 120 14.64 2.83 -8.09
CA ILE A 120 14.75 3.93 -7.12
C ILE A 120 15.47 3.39 -5.88
N GLU A 121 16.63 3.96 -5.58
CA GLU A 121 17.48 3.51 -4.48
C GLU A 121 17.26 4.27 -3.17
N ASP A 122 16.79 5.51 -3.26
CA ASP A 122 16.59 6.43 -2.15
C ASP A 122 15.09 6.62 -1.86
N ILE A 123 14.70 6.39 -0.60
CA ILE A 123 13.34 6.62 -0.11
C ILE A 123 13.42 7.63 1.03
N THR A 124 12.69 8.74 0.92
CA THR A 124 12.71 9.81 1.93
C THR A 124 11.33 10.02 2.54
N LEU A 125 11.26 10.21 3.86
CA LEU A 125 10.00 10.48 4.55
C LEU A 125 10.15 11.39 5.77
N ALA A 126 9.30 12.41 5.84
CA ALA A 126 9.17 13.27 7.00
C ALA A 126 8.21 12.65 8.03
N SER A 127 8.67 11.64 8.78
CA SER A 127 7.86 11.00 9.83
C SER A 127 8.66 10.70 11.09
N THR A 128 8.10 11.06 12.24
CA THR A 128 8.65 10.74 13.56
C THR A 128 8.05 9.47 14.18
N GLY A 129 7.19 8.75 13.45
CA GLY A 129 6.42 7.62 13.99
C GLY A 129 6.55 6.35 13.16
N ASN A 130 5.53 5.50 13.24
CA ASN A 130 5.54 4.16 12.64
C ASN A 130 5.82 4.11 11.13
N ALA A 131 5.49 5.16 10.37
CA ALA A 131 5.85 5.19 8.95
C ALA A 131 7.38 5.26 8.75
N GLY A 132 8.05 6.04 9.62
CA GLY A 132 9.50 6.10 9.80
C GLY A 132 10.12 4.73 10.02
N SER A 133 9.76 4.11 11.15
CA SER A 133 10.33 2.83 11.56
C SER A 133 10.00 1.70 10.60
N SER A 134 8.77 1.62 10.06
CA SER A 134 8.40 0.62 9.06
C SER A 134 9.20 0.76 7.78
N MET A 135 9.33 1.98 7.24
CA MET A 135 10.07 2.17 6.00
C MET A 135 11.55 1.89 6.19
N ALA A 136 12.13 2.29 7.33
CA ALA A 136 13.52 1.98 7.66
C ALA A 136 13.76 0.46 7.79
N GLY A 137 12.89 -0.26 8.50
CA GLY A 137 13.02 -1.71 8.69
C GLY A 137 12.81 -2.51 7.41
N VAL A 138 11.74 -2.20 6.64
CA VAL A 138 11.48 -2.84 5.35
C VAL A 138 12.54 -2.48 4.32
N GLY A 139 12.95 -1.21 4.25
CA GLY A 139 14.00 -0.73 3.34
C GLY A 139 15.35 -1.38 3.61
N ALA A 140 15.72 -1.56 4.88
CA ALA A 140 16.94 -2.28 5.25
C ALA A 140 16.92 -3.75 4.77
N ALA A 141 15.78 -4.45 4.90
CA ALA A 141 15.60 -5.80 4.37
C ALA A 141 15.66 -5.86 2.83
N ALA A 142 15.38 -4.74 2.15
CA ALA A 142 15.47 -4.58 0.71
C ALA A 142 16.83 -4.05 0.21
N GLY A 143 17.75 -3.67 1.10
CA GLY A 143 19.02 -3.03 0.74
C GLY A 143 18.87 -1.58 0.23
N GLN A 144 17.78 -0.89 0.59
CA GLN A 144 17.47 0.47 0.14
C GLN A 144 17.97 1.52 1.14
N ARG A 145 18.30 2.72 0.63
CA ARG A 145 18.66 3.86 1.47
C ARG A 145 17.38 4.58 1.88
N VAL A 146 17.18 4.73 3.19
CA VAL A 146 16.00 5.38 3.77
C VAL A 146 16.43 6.59 4.60
N THR A 147 15.85 7.76 4.33
CA THR A 147 16.12 9.03 5.02
C THR A 147 14.87 9.65 5.62
#